data_AF-A0A1W9SDP7-F1
#
_entry.id   AF-A0A1W9SDP7-F1
#
_cell.length_a   1.000
_cell.length_b   1.000
_cell.length_c   1.000
_cell.angle_alpha   90.00
_cell.angle_beta   90.00
_cell.angle_gamma   90.00
#
_symmetry.space_group_name_H-M   'P 1'
#
loop_
_entity.id
_entity.type
_entity.pdbx_description
1 polymer ?
#
loop_
_entity_poly.entity_id
_entity_poly.type
_entity_poly.pdbx_seq_one_letter_code
_entity_poly.pdbx_strand_id
1 'polypeptide(L)' 'MPSGVPVATCAIGKAGAINAAVLAAQILGLQDESIKQKFIEFKNNGSKLPK' A
#
# COMPACT_ATOMS: atom_id res chain seq x y z
N MET A 1 -6.23 -19.21 3.29
CA MET A 1 -5.18 -19.52 2.29
C MET A 1 -4.57 -20.87 2.66
N PRO A 2 -4.64 -21.89 1.78
CA PRO A 2 -3.91 -23.13 1.99
C PRO A 2 -2.40 -22.85 2.04
N SER A 3 -1.64 -23.75 2.67
CA SER A 3 -0.18 -23.65 2.74
C SER A 3 0.42 -23.53 1.34
N GLY A 4 1.39 -22.63 1.16
CA GLY A 4 2.07 -22.38 -0.13
C GLY A 4 1.47 -21.26 -0.98
N VAL A 5 0.28 -20.74 -0.64
CA VAL A 5 -0.33 -19.60 -1.36
C VAL A 5 -0.53 -18.46 -0.36
N PRO A 6 0.36 -17.46 -0.27
CA PRO A 6 0.19 -16.34 0.65
C PRO A 6 -0.75 -15.27 0.07
N VAL A 7 -1.61 -14.67 0.92
CA VAL A 7 -2.40 -13.46 0.59
C VAL A 7 -2.10 -12.43 1.65
N ALA A 8 -1.78 -11.22 1.21
CA ALA A 8 -1.70 -10.08 2.09
C ALA A 8 -3.11 -9.55 2.41
N THR A 9 -3.65 -9.94 3.56
CA THR A 9 -5.00 -9.54 3.99
C THR A 9 -5.00 -8.11 4.51
N CYS A 10 -6.00 -7.32 4.10
CA CYS A 10 -6.24 -5.96 4.57
C CYS A 10 -7.56 -5.88 5.37
N ALA A 11 -7.85 -4.71 5.94
CA ALA A 11 -9.11 -4.47 6.67
C ALA A 11 -10.36 -4.64 5.77
N ILE A 12 -11.55 -4.71 6.36
CA ILE A 12 -12.80 -4.81 5.60
C ILE A 12 -13.21 -3.41 5.07
N GLY A 13 -13.82 -3.37 3.88
CA GLY A 13 -14.44 -2.17 3.32
C GLY A 13 -13.45 -1.15 2.74
N LYS A 14 -13.84 0.14 2.72
CA LYS A 14 -13.06 1.22 2.09
C LYS A 14 -11.65 1.35 2.67
N ALA A 15 -11.51 1.19 3.99
CA ALA A 15 -10.19 1.21 4.64
C ALA A 15 -9.29 0.09 4.12
N GLY A 16 -9.85 -1.10 3.88
CA GLY A 16 -9.18 -2.24 3.25
C GLY A 16 -8.66 -1.94 1.86
N ALA A 17 -9.54 -1.40 1.01
CA ALA A 17 -9.20 -1.06 -0.37
C ALA A 17 -8.06 -0.02 -0.43
N ILE A 18 -8.11 0.99 0.43
CA ILE A 18 -7.06 2.01 0.56
C ILE A 18 -5.74 1.36 0.99
N ASN A 19 -5.77 0.54 2.04
CA ASN A 19 -4.56 -0.11 2.55
C ASN A 19 -3.95 -1.09 1.54
N ALA A 20 -4.78 -1.80 0.75
CA ALA A 20 -4.31 -2.68 -0.31
C ALA A 20 -3.58 -1.90 -1.41
N ALA A 21 -4.11 -0.74 -1.82
CA ALA A 21 -3.44 0.14 -2.79
C ALA A 21 -2.12 0.69 -2.25
N VAL A 22 -2.09 1.10 -0.98
CA VAL A 22 -0.85 1.57 -0.31
C VAL A 22 0.17 0.45 -0.16
N LEU A 23 -0.25 -0.79 0.08
CA LEU A 23 0.63 -1.97 0.09
C LEU A 23 1.19 -2.25 -1.31
N ALA A 24 0.37 -2.16 -2.35
CA ALA A 24 0.85 -2.30 -3.73
C ALA A 24 1.90 -1.23 -4.08
N ALA A 25 1.68 0.03 -3.66
CA ALA A 25 2.66 1.10 -3.86
C ALA A 25 4.00 0.81 -3.15
N GLN A 26 3.98 0.19 -1.96
CA GLN A 26 5.20 -0.23 -1.26
C GLN A 26 5.98 -1.30 -2.05
N ILE A 27 5.27 -2.29 -2.61
CA ILE A 27 5.88 -3.36 -3.41
C ILE A 27 6.48 -2.78 -4.69
N LEU A 28 5.71 -1.96 -5.41
CA LEU A 28 6.15 -1.34 -6.66
C LEU A 28 7.31 -0.35 -6.44
N GLY A 29 7.29 0.38 -5.33
CA GLY A 29 8.36 1.32 -4.94
C GLY A 29 9.72 0.65 -4.67
N LEU A 30 9.79 -0.68 -4.61
CA LEU A 30 11.07 -1.39 -4.55
C LEU A 30 11.83 -1.33 -5.89
N GLN A 31 11.12 -1.14 -6.99
CA GLN A 31 11.69 -1.14 -8.35
C GLN A 31 11.48 0.21 -9.07
N ASP A 32 10.52 1.02 -8.63
CA ASP A 32 10.25 2.35 -9.18
C ASP A 32 10.52 3.45 -8.13
N GLU A 33 11.57 4.23 -8.39
CA GLU A 33 12.00 5.30 -7.49
C GLU A 33 11.01 6.47 -7.43
N SER A 34 10.26 6.74 -8.50
CA SER A 34 9.19 7.75 -8.49
C SER A 34 8.06 7.35 -7.55
N ILE A 35 7.63 6.08 -7.60
CA ILE A 35 6.60 5.54 -6.69
C ILE A 35 7.11 5.55 -5.24
N LYS A 36 8.38 5.18 -5.02
CA LYS A 36 9.00 5.22 -3.70
C LYS A 36 8.97 6.62 -3.08
N GLN A 37 9.34 7.64 -3.84
CA GLN A 37 9.31 9.03 -3.36
C GLN A 37 7.88 9.47 -3.01
N LYS A 38 6.90 9.19 -3.87
CA LYS A 38 5.48 9.47 -3.60
C LYS A 38 4.98 8.74 -2.36
N PHE A 39 5.41 7.50 -2.14
CA PHE A 39 5.05 6.73 -0.95
C PHE A 39 5.66 7.33 0.33
N ILE A 40 6.92 7.77 0.30
CA ILE A 40 7.57 8.44 1.43
C ILE A 40 6.86 9.76 1.74
N GLU A 41 6.54 10.55 0.72
CA GLU A 41 5.78 11.80 0.88
C GLU A 41 4.40 11.53 1.50
N PHE A 42 3.69 10.52 1.00
CA PHE A 42 2.40 10.09 1.57
C PHE A 42 2.53 9.70 3.06
N LYS A 43 3.60 9.01 3.44
CA LYS A 43 3.88 8.65 4.85
C LYS A 43 4.14 9.88 5.70
N ASN A 44 4.94 10.82 5.21
CA ASN A 44 5.26 12.08 5.91
C ASN A 44 4.02 12.97 6.08
N ASN A 45 3.10 12.95 5.12
CA ASN A 45 1.82 13.68 5.17
C ASN A 45 0.76 12.99 6.04
N GLY A 46 1.17 12.08 6.92
CA GLY A 46 0.30 11.43 7.91
C GLY A 46 -0.50 10.25 7.37
N SER A 47 -0.08 9.63 6.26
CA SER A 47 -0.76 8.48 5.63
C SER A 47 -2.23 8.73 5.29
N LYS A 48 -2.57 9.97 4.94
CA LYS A 48 -3.92 10.37 4.54
C LYS A 48 -3.95 10.50 3.03
N LEU A 49 -4.96 9.90 2.40
CA LEU A 49 -5.21 10.17 0.99
C LEU A 49 -5.71 11.61 0.84
N PRO A 50 -5.29 12.32 -0.23
CA PRO A 50 -5.93 13.57 -0.59
C PRO A 50 -7.44 13.32 -0.78
N LYS A 51 -8.26 14.26 -0.29
CA LYS A 51 -9.71 14.21 -0.48
C LYS A 51 -10.08 14.57 -1.91
#